data_AF-A0A917XUE0-F1
#
_entry.id   AF-A0A917XUE0-F1
#
_cell.length_a   1.000
_cell.length_b   1.000
_cell.length_c   1.000
_cell.angle_alpha   90.00
_cell.angle_beta   90.00
_cell.angle_gamma   90.00
#
_symmetry.space_group_name_H-M   'P 1'
#
loop_
_entity.id
_entity.type
_entity.pdbx_description
1 polymer ?
#
loop_
_entity_poly.entity_id
_entity_poly.type
_entity_poly.pdbx_seq_one_letter_code
_entity_poly.pdbx_strand_id
1 'polypeptide(L)'
;MIIDLMQKRKIKVSEICEYCLTVDDRLSVFKKDDFYVSILELAIGVLRTSITKNLKNDKKVLFGINALTLLLGVVNETSRNLLLTKEAKDYFPDFSKSSRVGEIAQGLNYLYFQSQLGYIELNDFKDFAAELCPGISLDKSTPDFVMSTYTNEAIILESKGSWAYKQGKNNLKAAIKNGMRQTHKGFNWIDKNSASTNPIVNTFTSCAWLRDEGITDLYYMDPGYPSQGLLSYRFTLRHFSTWFYLIGLSELAQVLQKGSFLEEDDVRGVKFEEKIIGNTKYLVFSTKNTKNNYLAKCILKNIIGKEDLQFGITEYIWNYLNENKRRNINRKVAYQIKGYSDDNTIIFPDGTLVVVN
;
A
#
# COMPACT_ATOMS: atom_id res chain seq x y z
N MET A 1 23.45 12.19 -12.01
CA MET A 1 22.09 12.08 -12.58
C MET A 1 21.14 12.18 -11.40
N ILE A 2 20.34 13.24 -11.32
CA ILE A 2 19.43 13.48 -10.18
C ILE A 2 18.04 13.10 -10.67
N ILE A 3 17.53 11.95 -10.24
CA ILE A 3 16.16 11.53 -10.51
C ILE A 3 15.24 12.43 -9.69
N ASP A 4 14.30 13.12 -10.37
CA ASP A 4 13.21 13.79 -9.67
C ASP A 4 12.24 12.74 -9.13
N LEU A 5 12.34 12.54 -7.82
CA LEU A 5 11.52 11.60 -7.07
C LEU A 5 10.05 11.99 -6.97
N MET A 6 9.76 13.29 -7.09
CA MET A 6 8.45 13.89 -6.85
C MET A 6 7.67 14.05 -8.15
N GLN A 7 8.37 14.05 -9.29
CA GLN A 7 7.74 14.06 -10.60
C GLN A 7 6.69 12.94 -10.74
N LYS A 8 5.44 13.36 -10.94
CA LYS A 8 4.30 12.48 -11.17
C LYS A 8 4.39 11.83 -12.54
N ARG A 9 4.28 10.50 -12.56
CA ARG A 9 4.34 9.66 -13.76
C ARG A 9 2.98 9.05 -14.03
N LYS A 10 2.55 9.14 -15.28
CA LYS A 10 1.24 8.69 -15.75
C LYS A 10 1.16 7.18 -15.93
N ILE A 11 0.01 6.62 -15.57
CA ILE A 11 -0.39 5.22 -15.70
C ILE A 11 -1.82 5.21 -16.26
N LYS A 12 -2.08 4.31 -17.20
CA LYS A 12 -3.45 4.10 -17.73
C LYS A 12 -4.16 3.10 -16.85
N VAL A 13 -5.38 3.42 -16.42
CA VAL A 13 -6.20 2.52 -15.63
C VAL A 13 -7.39 2.04 -16.44
N SER A 14 -7.71 0.75 -16.35
CA SER A 14 -8.86 0.13 -16.99
C SER A 14 -9.62 -0.76 -16.01
N GLU A 15 -10.88 -0.43 -15.78
CA GLU A 15 -11.83 -1.29 -15.08
C GLU A 15 -12.39 -2.32 -16.05
N ILE A 16 -12.32 -3.60 -15.70
CA ILE A 16 -12.74 -4.71 -16.54
C ILE A 16 -14.13 -5.17 -16.11
N CYS A 17 -14.98 -5.52 -17.07
CA CYS A 17 -16.28 -6.13 -16.79
C CYS A 17 -16.15 -7.64 -16.58
N GLU A 18 -16.69 -8.16 -15.47
CA GLU A 18 -16.67 -9.59 -15.13
C GLU A 18 -17.38 -10.45 -16.19
N TYR A 19 -18.53 -9.99 -16.71
CA TYR A 19 -19.31 -10.71 -17.72
C TYR A 19 -18.51 -11.03 -19.00
N CYS A 20 -17.47 -10.25 -19.28
CA CYS A 20 -16.66 -10.41 -20.48
C CYS A 20 -15.49 -11.37 -20.30
N LEU A 21 -15.29 -11.92 -19.10
CA LEU A 21 -14.35 -13.03 -18.87
C LEU A 21 -14.93 -14.40 -19.24
N THR A 22 -16.27 -14.52 -19.29
CA THR A 22 -16.99 -15.78 -19.47
C THR A 22 -17.51 -16.00 -20.89
N VAL A 23 -17.82 -14.94 -21.65
CA VAL A 23 -18.57 -15.07 -22.93
C VAL A 23 -17.70 -14.89 -24.19
N ASP A 24 -16.63 -14.10 -24.15
CA ASP A 24 -15.81 -13.80 -25.34
C ASP A 24 -14.30 -13.84 -25.03
N ASP A 25 -13.46 -14.00 -26.06
CA ASP A 25 -12.00 -13.96 -25.93
C ASP A 25 -11.43 -12.54 -25.77
N ARG A 26 -12.31 -11.54 -25.70
CA ARG A 26 -11.93 -10.13 -25.59
C ARG A 26 -12.25 -9.58 -24.20
N LEU A 27 -11.22 -9.07 -23.52
CA LEU A 27 -11.39 -8.24 -22.33
C LEU A 27 -12.11 -6.94 -22.73
N SER A 28 -13.33 -6.73 -22.24
CA SER A 28 -14.01 -5.45 -22.38
C SER A 28 -13.63 -4.53 -21.21
N VAL A 29 -13.33 -3.28 -21.53
CA VAL A 29 -13.06 -2.25 -20.54
C VAL A 29 -14.33 -1.44 -20.31
N PHE A 30 -14.79 -1.39 -19.06
CA PHE A 30 -15.98 -0.63 -18.64
C PHE A 30 -15.66 0.86 -18.46
N LYS A 31 -14.54 1.16 -17.80
CA LYS A 31 -14.08 2.52 -17.53
C LYS A 31 -12.58 2.63 -17.78
N LYS A 32 -12.16 3.78 -18.31
CA LYS A 32 -10.75 4.17 -18.42
C LYS A 32 -10.49 5.42 -17.61
N ASP A 33 -9.34 5.43 -16.94
CA ASP A 33 -8.89 6.58 -16.15
C ASP A 33 -7.37 6.75 -16.27
N ASP A 34 -6.88 7.86 -15.75
CA ASP A 34 -5.45 8.14 -15.60
C ASP A 34 -5.08 8.19 -14.12
N PHE A 35 -4.03 7.47 -13.75
CA PHE A 35 -3.46 7.50 -12.41
C PHE A 35 -2.04 8.05 -12.45
N TYR A 36 -1.66 8.84 -11.45
CA TYR A 36 -0.38 9.53 -11.40
C TYR A 36 0.33 9.21 -10.10
N VAL A 37 1.58 8.74 -10.20
CA VAL A 37 2.39 8.36 -9.05
C VAL A 37 3.82 8.87 -9.22
N SER A 38 4.43 9.35 -8.14
CA SER A 38 5.84 9.69 -8.11
C SER A 38 6.69 8.46 -7.75
N ILE A 39 8.01 8.52 -7.97
CA ILE A 39 8.90 7.41 -7.60
C ILE A 39 8.92 7.24 -6.07
N LEU A 40 8.89 8.34 -5.32
CA LEU A 40 8.85 8.30 -3.86
C LEU A 40 7.53 7.69 -3.35
N GLU A 41 6.39 8.06 -3.92
CA GLU A 41 5.11 7.45 -3.57
C GLU A 41 5.13 5.95 -3.84
N LEU A 42 5.58 5.54 -5.04
CA LEU A 42 5.68 4.13 -5.42
C LEU A 42 6.58 3.36 -4.46
N ALA A 43 7.74 3.91 -4.11
CA ALA A 43 8.64 3.29 -3.16
C ALA A 43 8.00 3.10 -1.78
N ILE A 44 7.32 4.12 -1.26
CA ILE A 44 6.57 4.02 0.00
C ILE A 44 5.46 2.96 -0.11
N GLY A 45 4.75 2.90 -1.23
CA GLY A 45 3.75 1.86 -1.50
C GLY A 45 4.35 0.45 -1.43
N VAL A 46 5.46 0.21 -2.13
CA VAL A 46 6.16 -1.08 -2.13
C VAL A 46 6.68 -1.45 -0.74
N LEU A 47 7.21 -0.47 0.00
CA LEU A 47 7.67 -0.62 1.37
C LEU A 47 6.53 -1.11 2.27
N ARG A 48 5.38 -0.45 2.22
CA ARG A 48 4.21 -0.78 3.05
C ARG A 48 3.64 -2.16 2.74
N THR A 49 3.51 -2.51 1.46
CA THR A 49 3.03 -3.83 1.04
C THR A 49 3.99 -4.96 1.38
N SER A 50 5.29 -4.67 1.52
CA SER A 50 6.30 -5.65 1.91
C SER A 50 6.34 -5.88 3.43
N ILE A 51 6.24 -4.80 4.19
CA ILE A 51 6.35 -4.80 5.66
C ILE A 51 5.08 -5.37 6.30
N THR A 52 3.90 -5.16 5.72
CA THR A 52 2.62 -5.66 6.27
C THR A 52 2.58 -7.18 6.43
N LYS A 53 3.31 -7.95 5.60
CA LYS A 53 3.31 -9.43 5.58
C LYS A 53 4.03 -10.13 6.73
N ASN A 54 4.57 -9.41 7.72
CA ASN A 54 5.12 -9.86 9.01
C ASN A 54 6.13 -8.81 9.53
N LEU A 55 5.69 -7.95 10.45
CA LEU A 55 6.48 -6.87 11.05
C LEU A 55 7.61 -7.33 11.99
N LYS A 56 7.65 -8.60 12.42
CA LYS A 56 8.65 -9.09 13.39
C LYS A 56 10.02 -9.38 12.80
N ASN A 57 10.21 -9.13 11.51
CA ASN A 57 11.46 -9.43 10.81
C ASN A 57 12.12 -8.13 10.34
N ASP A 58 13.07 -7.63 11.13
CA ASP A 58 13.87 -6.43 10.83
C ASP A 58 14.54 -6.45 9.45
N LYS A 59 14.79 -7.66 8.90
CA LYS A 59 15.33 -7.79 7.54
C LYS A 59 14.34 -7.32 6.47
N LYS A 60 13.02 -7.35 6.72
CA LYS A 60 12.02 -6.87 5.76
C LYS A 60 12.06 -5.36 5.57
N VAL A 61 12.45 -4.59 6.59
CA VAL A 61 12.71 -3.15 6.42
C VAL A 61 13.87 -2.97 5.45
N LEU A 62 14.95 -3.73 5.62
CA LEU A 62 16.10 -3.69 4.71
C LEU A 62 15.71 -4.06 3.28
N PHE A 63 14.85 -5.08 3.10
CA PHE A 63 14.33 -5.45 1.78
C PHE A 63 13.45 -4.37 1.16
N GLY A 64 12.61 -3.72 1.96
CA GLY A 64 11.80 -2.62 1.50
C GLY A 64 12.65 -1.39 1.14
N ILE A 65 13.68 -1.07 1.92
CA ILE A 65 14.59 0.05 1.59
C ILE A 65 15.38 -0.28 0.32
N ASN A 66 15.80 -1.54 0.14
CA ASN A 66 16.39 -2.01 -1.12
C ASN A 66 15.43 -1.80 -2.31
N ALA A 67 14.12 -1.94 -2.12
CA ALA A 67 13.14 -1.68 -3.18
C ALA A 67 13.17 -0.22 -3.66
N LEU A 68 13.43 0.77 -2.79
CA LEU A 68 13.60 2.17 -3.19
C LEU A 68 14.84 2.35 -4.07
N THR A 69 16.00 1.85 -3.63
CA THR A 69 17.25 1.90 -4.42
C THR A 69 17.06 1.23 -5.78
N LEU A 70 16.33 0.12 -5.79
CA LEU A 70 16.00 -0.61 -7.00
C LEU A 70 15.10 0.21 -7.92
N LEU A 71 14.03 0.82 -7.42
CA LEU A 71 13.13 1.67 -8.21
C LEU A 71 13.89 2.79 -8.94
N LEU A 72 14.90 3.36 -8.29
CA LEU A 72 15.77 4.39 -8.87
C LEU A 72 16.63 3.88 -10.02
N GLY A 73 17.06 2.62 -10.00
CA GLY A 73 17.82 2.03 -11.10
C GLY A 73 16.97 1.57 -12.28
N VAL A 74 15.64 1.46 -12.11
CA VAL A 74 14.79 0.67 -13.01
C VAL A 74 13.62 1.44 -13.57
N VAL A 75 13.26 2.58 -12.99
CA VAL A 75 12.26 3.50 -13.57
C VAL A 75 12.97 4.42 -14.56
N ASN A 76 12.42 4.53 -15.78
CA ASN A 76 12.93 5.42 -16.80
C ASN A 76 12.65 6.88 -16.41
N GLU A 77 13.68 7.59 -15.96
CA GLU A 77 13.59 8.94 -15.44
C GLU A 77 13.07 9.97 -16.45
N THR A 78 13.37 9.79 -17.74
CA THR A 78 13.08 10.77 -18.80
C THR A 78 11.62 10.77 -19.25
N SER A 79 10.87 9.72 -18.92
CA SER A 79 9.50 9.55 -19.37
C SER A 79 8.49 10.21 -18.44
N ARG A 80 7.48 10.91 -18.98
CA ARG A 80 6.32 11.36 -18.19
C ARG A 80 5.35 10.23 -17.82
N ASN A 81 5.53 9.04 -18.41
CA ASN A 81 4.78 7.84 -18.06
C ASN A 81 5.61 6.99 -17.09
N LEU A 82 4.96 6.19 -16.25
CA LEU A 82 5.68 5.19 -15.46
C LEU A 82 6.14 4.10 -16.42
N LEU A 83 7.43 4.12 -16.76
CA LEU A 83 8.07 3.10 -17.59
C LEU A 83 9.28 2.56 -16.85
N LEU A 84 9.59 1.30 -17.09
CA LEU A 84 10.82 0.68 -16.65
C LEU A 84 11.93 0.93 -17.69
N THR A 85 13.19 0.90 -17.28
CA THR A 85 14.33 0.95 -18.21
C THR A 85 14.37 -0.34 -19.03
N LYS A 86 14.92 -0.28 -20.26
CA LYS A 86 15.02 -1.46 -21.12
C LYS A 86 15.90 -2.54 -20.49
N GLU A 87 16.89 -2.12 -19.72
CA GLU A 87 17.85 -2.98 -19.01
C GLU A 87 17.25 -3.61 -17.75
N ALA A 88 16.19 -3.02 -17.17
CA ALA A 88 15.52 -3.59 -16.00
C ALA A 88 15.04 -5.03 -16.23
N LYS A 89 14.73 -5.40 -17.48
CA LYS A 89 14.36 -6.77 -17.85
C LYS A 89 15.50 -7.78 -17.66
N ASP A 90 16.74 -7.32 -17.85
CA ASP A 90 17.94 -8.16 -17.79
C ASP A 90 18.36 -8.35 -16.31
N TYR A 91 18.05 -7.36 -15.47
CA TYR A 91 18.26 -7.44 -14.02
C TYR A 91 17.15 -8.19 -13.27
N PHE A 92 15.92 -8.22 -13.81
CA PHE A 92 14.79 -8.96 -13.22
C PHE A 92 14.23 -10.00 -14.18
N PRO A 93 14.93 -11.13 -14.37
CA PRO A 93 14.34 -12.26 -15.07
C PRO A 93 13.02 -12.65 -14.39
N ASP A 94 11.96 -12.70 -15.20
CA ASP A 94 10.59 -12.96 -14.79
C ASP A 94 10.42 -14.43 -14.35
N PHE A 95 10.94 -14.75 -13.17
CA PHE A 95 10.72 -16.04 -12.50
C PHE A 95 9.40 -15.96 -11.72
N SER A 96 8.47 -16.81 -12.11
CA SER A 96 7.01 -16.75 -11.89
C SER A 96 6.51 -16.86 -10.44
N LYS A 97 7.29 -16.58 -9.40
CA LYS A 97 6.85 -16.77 -7.99
C LYS A 97 7.20 -15.66 -7.01
N SER A 98 8.06 -14.70 -7.37
CA SER A 98 8.49 -13.63 -6.45
C SER A 98 9.42 -12.64 -7.17
N SER A 99 9.01 -12.14 -8.34
CA SER A 99 9.80 -11.18 -9.10
C SER A 99 9.61 -9.75 -8.56
N ARG A 100 10.63 -8.91 -8.71
CA ARG A 100 10.59 -7.47 -8.34
C ARG A 100 9.44 -6.72 -9.01
N VAL A 101 9.06 -7.17 -10.21
CA VAL A 101 7.86 -6.72 -10.95
C VAL A 101 6.60 -6.93 -10.10
N GLY A 102 6.48 -8.05 -9.39
CA GLY A 102 5.37 -8.33 -8.48
C GLY A 102 5.33 -7.39 -7.28
N GLU A 103 6.49 -7.04 -6.71
CA GLU A 103 6.58 -6.08 -5.59
C GLU A 103 6.16 -4.67 -6.04
N ILE A 104 6.65 -4.21 -7.19
CA ILE A 104 6.27 -2.92 -7.79
C ILE A 104 4.76 -2.90 -8.06
N ALA A 105 4.22 -3.99 -8.61
CA ALA A 105 2.79 -4.11 -8.87
C ALA A 105 1.96 -4.04 -7.58
N GLN A 106 2.40 -4.70 -6.50
CA GLN A 106 1.74 -4.63 -5.19
C GLN A 106 1.69 -3.19 -4.67
N GLY A 107 2.84 -2.49 -4.68
CA GLY A 107 2.90 -1.09 -4.27
C GLY A 107 2.00 -0.19 -5.12
N LEU A 108 2.01 -0.39 -6.44
CA LEU A 108 1.19 0.40 -7.36
C LEU A 108 -0.31 0.16 -7.17
N ASN A 109 -0.73 -1.10 -7.05
CA ASN A 109 -2.12 -1.46 -6.81
C ASN A 109 -2.60 -0.89 -5.48
N TYR A 110 -1.80 -1.00 -4.42
CA TYR A 110 -2.12 -0.39 -3.13
C TYR A 110 -2.35 1.13 -3.25
N LEU A 111 -1.45 1.87 -3.90
CA LEU A 111 -1.59 3.32 -4.05
C LEU A 111 -2.80 3.73 -4.87
N TYR A 112 -3.13 2.98 -5.92
CA TYR A 112 -4.34 3.21 -6.70
C TYR A 112 -5.60 3.02 -5.85
N PHE A 113 -5.70 1.89 -5.13
CA PHE A 113 -6.84 1.60 -4.26
C PHE A 113 -6.99 2.62 -3.12
N GLN A 114 -5.87 3.04 -2.53
CA GLN A 114 -5.86 4.06 -1.49
C GLN A 114 -6.32 5.43 -2.01
N SER A 115 -5.80 5.87 -3.15
CA SER A 115 -6.03 7.24 -3.64
C SER A 115 -7.29 7.43 -4.46
N GLN A 116 -7.69 6.43 -5.25
CA GLN A 116 -8.82 6.54 -6.18
C GLN A 116 -10.07 5.82 -5.67
N LEU A 117 -9.92 4.74 -4.91
CA LEU A 117 -11.05 3.93 -4.43
C LEU A 117 -11.35 4.11 -2.93
N GLY A 118 -10.51 4.86 -2.20
CA GLY A 118 -10.76 5.19 -0.79
C GLY A 118 -10.51 4.06 0.21
N TYR A 119 -9.86 2.97 -0.21
CA TYR A 119 -9.43 1.89 0.67
C TYR A 119 -8.05 2.22 1.23
N ILE A 120 -8.04 2.91 2.36
CA ILE A 120 -6.86 3.62 2.86
C ILE A 120 -5.98 2.80 3.80
N GLU A 121 -6.55 1.78 4.46
CA GLU A 121 -5.84 0.88 5.37
C GLU A 121 -5.41 -0.40 4.64
N LEU A 122 -4.23 -0.94 4.96
CA LEU A 122 -3.66 -2.13 4.32
C LEU A 122 -3.18 -3.16 5.34
N ASN A 123 -3.65 -4.39 5.20
CA ASN A 123 -3.27 -5.54 6.02
C ASN A 123 -2.93 -6.76 5.14
N ASP A 124 -1.96 -7.57 5.55
CA ASP A 124 -1.72 -8.88 4.93
C ASP A 124 -2.91 -9.82 5.18
N PHE A 125 -3.34 -10.55 4.15
CA PHE A 125 -4.52 -11.41 4.25
C PHE A 125 -4.32 -12.55 5.26
N LYS A 126 -3.14 -13.16 5.33
CA LYS A 126 -2.91 -14.31 6.22
C LYS A 126 -2.91 -13.87 7.67
N ASP A 127 -2.26 -12.75 7.92
CA ASP A 127 -2.24 -12.11 9.23
C ASP A 127 -3.64 -11.67 9.66
N PHE A 128 -4.41 -11.08 8.75
CA PHE A 128 -5.82 -10.72 8.95
C PHE A 128 -6.65 -11.95 9.33
N ALA A 129 -6.55 -13.01 8.54
CA ALA A 129 -7.31 -14.23 8.72
C ALA A 129 -6.95 -14.97 10.02
N ALA A 130 -5.66 -14.99 10.39
CA ALA A 130 -5.20 -15.59 11.63
C ALA A 130 -5.72 -14.84 12.88
N GLU A 131 -5.93 -13.53 12.77
CA GLU A 131 -6.52 -12.74 13.85
C GLU A 131 -8.03 -12.89 13.93
N LEU A 132 -8.72 -12.90 12.79
CA LEU A 132 -10.17 -13.06 12.71
C LEU A 132 -10.61 -14.46 13.15
N CYS A 133 -9.84 -15.49 12.76
CA CYS A 133 -10.18 -16.90 12.93
C CYS A 133 -8.98 -17.67 13.51
N PRO A 134 -8.61 -17.43 14.78
CA PRO A 134 -7.40 -18.00 15.37
C PRO A 134 -7.44 -19.53 15.43
N GLY A 135 -6.33 -20.16 15.04
CA GLY A 135 -6.17 -21.62 15.05
C GLY A 135 -6.72 -22.36 13.83
N ILE A 136 -7.36 -21.66 12.89
CA ILE A 136 -7.89 -22.26 11.66
C ILE A 136 -6.84 -22.17 10.55
N SER A 137 -6.53 -23.31 9.93
CA SER A 137 -5.54 -23.37 8.86
C SER A 137 -6.05 -22.68 7.58
N LEU A 138 -5.17 -21.91 6.96
CA LEU A 138 -5.41 -21.29 5.66
C LEU A 138 -5.05 -22.24 4.51
N ASP A 139 -5.77 -22.08 3.40
CA ASP A 139 -5.40 -22.69 2.14
C ASP A 139 -4.03 -22.19 1.67
N LYS A 140 -3.31 -23.01 0.88
CA LYS A 140 -2.01 -22.62 0.31
C LYS A 140 -2.09 -21.40 -0.63
N SER A 141 -3.27 -21.15 -1.19
CA SER A 141 -3.52 -20.14 -2.21
C SER A 141 -4.41 -19.04 -1.64
N THR A 142 -3.82 -18.14 -0.86
CA THR A 142 -4.52 -16.98 -0.29
C THR A 142 -4.43 -15.77 -1.21
N PRO A 143 -5.33 -14.79 -1.04
CA PRO A 143 -5.13 -13.43 -1.50
C PRO A 143 -3.86 -12.79 -0.90
N ASP A 144 -3.43 -11.69 -1.49
CA ASP A 144 -2.35 -10.85 -0.95
C ASP A 144 -2.80 -10.02 0.27
N PHE A 145 -3.90 -9.27 0.15
CA PHE A 145 -4.22 -8.22 1.12
C PHE A 145 -5.70 -8.17 1.52
N VAL A 146 -5.93 -7.57 2.68
CA VAL A 146 -7.22 -6.98 3.08
C VAL A 146 -7.01 -5.48 3.20
N MET A 147 -7.86 -4.70 2.53
CA MET A 147 -7.83 -3.24 2.62
C MET A 147 -9.13 -2.72 3.21
N SER A 148 -9.10 -1.56 3.88
CA SER A 148 -10.29 -1.00 4.49
C SER A 148 -10.43 0.50 4.37
N THR A 149 -11.68 0.92 4.35
CA THR A 149 -12.06 2.33 4.50
C THR A 149 -12.08 2.69 5.97
N TYR A 150 -12.14 3.99 6.26
CA TYR A 150 -12.33 4.49 7.62
C TYR A 150 -13.69 4.16 8.25
N THR A 151 -14.69 3.86 7.41
CA THR A 151 -16.00 3.33 7.84
C THR A 151 -15.92 1.85 8.21
N ASN A 152 -14.71 1.25 8.21
CA ASN A 152 -14.44 -0.14 8.50
C ASN A 152 -15.04 -1.12 7.47
N GLU A 153 -15.32 -0.64 6.26
CA GLU A 153 -15.71 -1.50 5.14
C GLU A 153 -14.43 -2.13 4.58
N ALA A 154 -14.40 -3.47 4.53
CA ALA A 154 -13.20 -4.21 4.13
C ALA A 154 -13.34 -4.78 2.73
N ILE A 155 -12.22 -4.86 2.02
CA ILE A 155 -12.12 -5.61 0.78
C ILE A 155 -10.97 -6.60 0.83
N ILE A 156 -11.09 -7.68 0.08
CA ILE A 156 -9.95 -8.55 -0.23
C ILE A 156 -9.34 -8.06 -1.55
N LEU A 157 -8.03 -7.86 -1.60
CA LEU A 157 -7.31 -7.51 -2.82
C LEU A 157 -6.28 -8.59 -3.16
N GLU A 158 -6.37 -9.13 -4.38
CA GLU A 158 -5.28 -9.89 -5.00
C GLU A 158 -4.54 -9.01 -6.01
N SER A 159 -3.22 -8.92 -5.86
CA SER A 159 -2.38 -8.09 -6.70
C SER A 159 -1.52 -8.93 -7.64
N LYS A 160 -1.67 -8.70 -8.95
CA LYS A 160 -0.86 -9.30 -10.01
C LYS A 160 0.04 -8.24 -10.64
N GLY A 161 1.16 -8.71 -11.18
CA GLY A 161 2.11 -7.89 -11.92
C GLY A 161 2.77 -8.71 -13.01
N SER A 162 2.98 -8.13 -14.18
CA SER A 162 3.78 -8.73 -15.25
C SER A 162 4.45 -7.65 -16.09
N TRP A 163 5.52 -8.04 -16.77
CA TRP A 163 6.08 -7.28 -17.87
C TRP A 163 5.25 -7.50 -19.15
N ALA A 164 4.86 -6.42 -19.85
CA ALA A 164 3.90 -6.51 -20.95
C ALA A 164 4.44 -7.22 -22.20
N TYR A 165 5.73 -7.08 -22.51
CA TYR A 165 6.36 -7.60 -23.72
C TYR A 165 6.33 -9.14 -23.85
N LYS A 166 6.36 -9.87 -22.72
CA LYS A 166 6.39 -11.35 -22.74
C LYS A 166 5.02 -12.01 -22.91
N GLN A 167 3.94 -11.23 -22.82
CA GLN A 167 2.63 -11.79 -22.53
C GLN A 167 1.56 -11.10 -23.37
N GLY A 168 1.09 -11.80 -24.41
CA GLY A 168 -0.07 -11.37 -25.19
C GLY A 168 -1.32 -11.23 -24.30
N LYS A 169 -2.39 -10.61 -24.84
CA LYS A 169 -3.66 -10.34 -24.10
C LYS A 169 -4.24 -11.57 -23.38
N ASN A 170 -4.00 -12.78 -23.89
CA ASN A 170 -4.46 -14.04 -23.30
C ASN A 170 -3.92 -14.27 -21.88
N ASN A 171 -2.73 -13.75 -21.57
CA ASN A 171 -2.13 -13.92 -20.24
C ASN A 171 -2.68 -12.93 -19.21
N LEU A 172 -3.09 -11.73 -19.62
CA LEU A 172 -3.80 -10.80 -18.73
C LEU A 172 -5.13 -11.39 -18.27
N LYS A 173 -5.91 -11.98 -19.21
CA LYS A 173 -7.16 -12.69 -18.90
C LYS A 173 -6.91 -13.82 -17.90
N ALA A 174 -5.87 -14.63 -18.12
CA ALA A 174 -5.50 -15.71 -17.21
C ALA A 174 -5.07 -15.20 -15.83
N ALA A 175 -4.29 -14.11 -15.77
CA ALA A 175 -3.87 -13.49 -14.51
C ALA A 175 -5.07 -13.00 -13.68
N ILE A 176 -6.03 -12.32 -14.33
CA ILE A 176 -7.26 -11.84 -13.68
C ILE A 176 -8.11 -13.02 -13.19
N LYS A 177 -8.38 -14.03 -14.04
CA LYS A 177 -9.15 -15.22 -13.63
C LYS A 177 -8.50 -15.95 -12.45
N ASN A 178 -7.18 -16.08 -12.46
CA ASN A 178 -6.46 -16.70 -11.35
C ASN A 178 -6.56 -15.86 -10.07
N GLY A 179 -6.46 -14.54 -10.18
CA GLY A 179 -6.60 -13.64 -9.04
C GLY A 179 -8.01 -13.68 -8.44
N MET A 180 -9.05 -13.67 -9.28
CA MET A 180 -10.44 -13.83 -8.82
C MET A 180 -10.64 -15.13 -8.04
N ARG A 181 -10.06 -16.22 -8.54
CA ARG A 181 -10.16 -17.51 -7.85
C ARG A 181 -9.50 -17.44 -6.46
N GLN A 182 -8.41 -16.69 -6.30
CA GLN A 182 -7.78 -16.49 -5.00
C GLN A 182 -8.65 -15.64 -4.08
N THR A 183 -9.20 -14.52 -4.58
CA THR A 183 -10.07 -13.66 -3.78
C THR A 183 -11.36 -14.35 -3.37
N HIS A 184 -11.98 -15.09 -4.27
CA HIS A 184 -13.19 -15.88 -3.98
C HIS A 184 -12.92 -16.97 -2.94
N LYS A 185 -11.78 -17.67 -3.05
CA LYS A 185 -11.36 -18.63 -2.00
C LYS A 185 -11.14 -17.96 -0.65
N GLY A 186 -10.47 -16.80 -0.63
CA GLY A 186 -10.25 -16.02 0.59
C GLY A 186 -11.57 -15.57 1.22
N PHE A 187 -12.50 -15.07 0.41
CA PHE A 187 -13.84 -14.67 0.85
C PHE A 187 -14.60 -15.85 1.44
N ASN A 188 -14.71 -16.97 0.72
CA ASN A 188 -15.42 -18.16 1.19
C ASN A 188 -14.80 -18.74 2.46
N TRP A 189 -13.48 -18.64 2.61
CA TRP A 189 -12.81 -19.06 3.83
C TRP A 189 -13.20 -18.17 5.01
N ILE A 190 -13.23 -16.84 4.83
CA ILE A 190 -13.68 -15.92 5.90
C ILE A 190 -15.13 -16.18 6.25
N ASP A 191 -16.00 -16.26 5.24
CA ASP A 191 -17.44 -16.45 5.40
C ASP A 191 -17.78 -17.72 6.18
N LYS A 192 -17.06 -18.82 5.90
CA LYS A 192 -17.25 -20.10 6.58
C LYS A 192 -16.74 -20.12 8.03
N ASN A 193 -15.67 -19.37 8.33
CA ASN A 193 -14.92 -19.53 9.58
C ASN A 193 -15.08 -18.38 10.57
N SER A 194 -15.55 -17.21 10.11
CA SER A 194 -15.80 -16.06 10.97
C SER A 194 -16.99 -16.34 11.89
N ALA A 195 -16.76 -16.31 13.20
CA ALA A 195 -17.83 -16.46 14.20
C ALA A 195 -18.82 -15.27 14.19
N SER A 196 -18.38 -14.13 13.65
CA SER A 196 -19.18 -12.91 13.43
C SER A 196 -19.57 -12.75 11.96
N THR A 197 -20.49 -11.81 11.68
CA THR A 197 -20.80 -11.35 10.32
C THR A 197 -19.52 -11.06 9.53
N ASN A 198 -19.46 -11.52 8.28
CA ASN A 198 -18.32 -11.34 7.38
C ASN A 198 -18.08 -9.83 7.13
N PRO A 199 -16.89 -9.28 7.50
CA PRO A 199 -16.61 -7.85 7.33
C PRO A 199 -16.21 -7.46 5.90
N ILE A 200 -16.04 -8.42 4.99
CA ILE A 200 -15.55 -8.19 3.62
C ILE A 200 -16.69 -7.76 2.71
N VAL A 201 -16.82 -6.47 2.43
CA VAL A 201 -17.88 -5.89 1.58
C VAL A 201 -17.63 -6.06 0.10
N ASN A 202 -16.41 -6.44 -0.31
CA ASN A 202 -16.11 -6.76 -1.69
C ASN A 202 -14.78 -7.50 -1.86
N THR A 203 -14.50 -7.97 -3.07
CA THR A 203 -13.18 -8.46 -3.44
C THR A 203 -12.69 -7.82 -4.72
N PHE A 204 -11.38 -7.74 -4.92
CA PHE A 204 -10.81 -7.12 -6.10
C PHE A 204 -9.61 -7.93 -6.59
N THR A 205 -9.50 -8.05 -7.90
CA THR A 205 -8.25 -8.47 -8.54
C THR A 205 -7.71 -7.31 -9.33
N SER A 206 -6.45 -6.96 -9.10
CA SER A 206 -5.76 -5.93 -9.86
C SER A 206 -4.48 -6.45 -10.49
N CYS A 207 -4.12 -5.92 -11.64
CA CYS A 207 -3.00 -6.37 -12.45
C CYS A 207 -2.24 -5.19 -13.05
N ALA A 208 -1.01 -4.99 -12.61
CA ALA A 208 -0.11 -3.99 -13.21
C ALA A 208 0.67 -4.61 -14.37
N TRP A 209 0.51 -4.03 -15.56
CA TRP A 209 1.21 -4.40 -16.79
C TRP A 209 2.31 -3.39 -17.05
N LEU A 210 3.49 -3.67 -16.47
CA LEU A 210 4.66 -2.81 -16.51
C LEU A 210 5.32 -2.87 -17.90
N ARG A 211 5.80 -1.71 -18.39
CA ARG A 211 6.36 -1.57 -19.74
C ARG A 211 7.66 -0.77 -19.74
N ASP A 212 8.51 -1.01 -20.72
CA ASP A 212 9.67 -0.19 -21.08
C ASP A 212 9.40 0.80 -22.23
N GLU A 213 8.25 0.67 -22.89
CA GLU A 213 7.77 1.57 -23.93
C GLU A 213 6.26 1.85 -23.81
N GLY A 214 5.81 3.01 -24.32
CA GLY A 214 4.40 3.40 -24.28
C GLY A 214 3.95 3.88 -22.90
N ILE A 215 2.93 3.24 -22.32
CA ILE A 215 2.35 3.59 -21.01
C ILE A 215 2.06 2.30 -20.22
N THR A 216 2.53 2.23 -18.97
CA THR A 216 2.14 1.17 -18.02
C THR A 216 0.62 1.17 -17.83
N ASP A 217 0.02 -0.01 -17.85
CA ASP A 217 -1.42 -0.18 -17.64
C ASP A 217 -1.67 -0.82 -16.26
N LEU A 218 -2.71 -0.36 -15.57
CA LEU A 218 -3.27 -1.00 -14.40
C LEU A 218 -4.69 -1.45 -14.75
N TYR A 219 -4.92 -2.75 -14.63
CA TYR A 219 -6.25 -3.33 -14.79
C TYR A 219 -6.80 -3.68 -13.43
N TYR A 220 -8.08 -3.47 -13.19
CA TYR A 220 -8.73 -4.01 -12.00
C TYR A 220 -10.12 -4.50 -12.32
N MET A 221 -10.60 -5.41 -11.49
CA MET A 221 -11.92 -5.99 -11.60
C MET A 221 -12.54 -6.18 -10.23
N ASP A 222 -13.80 -5.78 -10.17
CA ASP A 222 -14.73 -6.00 -9.07
C ASP A 222 -15.70 -7.13 -9.46
N PRO A 223 -15.65 -8.31 -8.83
CA PRO A 223 -16.59 -9.41 -9.03
C PRO A 223 -17.88 -9.26 -8.21
N GLY A 224 -18.07 -8.16 -7.46
CA GLY A 224 -19.32 -7.79 -6.79
C GLY A 224 -19.83 -8.78 -5.75
N TYR A 225 -19.47 -8.59 -4.49
CA TYR A 225 -20.02 -9.39 -3.37
C TYR A 225 -20.52 -8.49 -2.25
N PRO A 226 -21.84 -8.24 -2.12
CA PRO A 226 -22.34 -7.45 -1.00
C PRO A 226 -22.13 -8.21 0.31
N SER A 227 -21.61 -7.53 1.32
CA SER A 227 -21.68 -8.02 2.69
C SER A 227 -21.97 -6.88 3.67
N GLN A 228 -22.20 -7.25 4.91
CA GLN A 228 -22.46 -6.33 6.01
C GLN A 228 -21.56 -6.72 7.18
N GLY A 229 -20.67 -5.82 7.55
CA GLY A 229 -19.85 -5.99 8.75
C GLY A 229 -18.93 -4.79 8.97
N LEU A 230 -18.50 -4.61 10.21
CA LEU A 230 -17.52 -3.59 10.59
C LEU A 230 -16.25 -4.31 11.02
N LEU A 231 -15.12 -3.95 10.40
CA LEU A 231 -13.80 -4.35 10.86
C LEU A 231 -13.48 -3.89 12.29
N SER A 232 -12.71 -4.74 12.97
CA SER A 232 -12.09 -4.41 14.26
C SER A 232 -11.11 -3.24 14.11
N TYR A 233 -11.06 -2.38 15.14
CA TYR A 233 -10.09 -1.27 15.21
C TYR A 233 -8.64 -1.75 15.20
N ARG A 234 -8.38 -3.02 15.52
CA ARG A 234 -7.02 -3.61 15.53
C ARG A 234 -6.35 -3.57 14.16
N PHE A 235 -7.14 -3.65 13.07
CA PHE A 235 -6.62 -3.53 11.71
C PHE A 235 -6.11 -2.13 11.40
N THR A 236 -6.77 -1.09 11.94
CA THR A 236 -6.24 0.29 11.89
C THR A 236 -4.91 0.39 12.65
N LEU A 237 -4.81 -0.19 13.86
CA LEU A 237 -3.57 -0.16 14.63
C LEU A 237 -2.44 -0.86 13.88
N ARG A 238 -2.71 -2.01 13.27
CA ARG A 238 -1.74 -2.75 12.47
C ARG A 238 -1.28 -1.96 11.24
N HIS A 239 -2.20 -1.33 10.51
CA HIS A 239 -1.85 -0.43 9.42
C HIS A 239 -0.86 0.65 9.85
N PHE A 240 -1.15 1.37 10.93
CA PHE A 240 -0.25 2.43 11.42
C PHE A 240 1.02 1.90 12.09
N SER A 241 1.03 0.67 12.60
CA SER A 241 2.25 0.03 13.08
C SER A 241 3.29 -0.10 11.96
N THR A 242 2.86 -0.37 10.71
CA THR A 242 3.77 -0.41 9.56
C THR A 242 4.40 0.95 9.27
N TRP A 243 3.64 2.03 9.46
CA TRP A 243 4.13 3.40 9.29
C TRP A 243 5.17 3.76 10.35
N PHE A 244 4.87 3.54 11.64
CA PHE A 244 5.81 3.82 12.70
C PHE A 244 7.09 2.99 12.59
N TYR A 245 6.95 1.74 12.16
CA TYR A 245 8.09 0.87 11.94
C TYR A 245 8.98 1.38 10.79
N LEU A 246 8.37 1.81 9.68
CA LEU A 246 9.06 2.39 8.53
C LEU A 246 9.91 3.60 8.91
N ILE A 247 9.38 4.50 9.74
CA ILE A 247 10.05 5.75 10.12
C ILE A 247 11.01 5.56 11.32
N GLY A 248 11.16 4.32 11.78
CA GLY A 248 12.10 3.92 12.82
C GLY A 248 11.64 4.18 14.25
N LEU A 249 10.33 4.32 14.48
CA LEU A 249 9.70 4.37 15.80
C LEU A 249 9.19 2.97 16.18
N SER A 250 10.14 2.02 16.28
CA SER A 250 9.82 0.59 16.46
C SER A 250 9.08 0.27 17.75
N GLU A 251 9.29 1.04 18.81
CA GLU A 251 8.59 0.87 20.09
C GLU A 251 7.08 1.12 19.92
N LEU A 252 6.71 2.25 19.32
CA LEU A 252 5.31 2.55 18.98
C LEU A 252 4.71 1.50 18.05
N ALA A 253 5.48 1.07 17.05
CA ALA A 253 5.03 0.03 16.12
C ALA A 253 4.70 -1.28 16.85
N GLN A 254 5.53 -1.70 17.82
CA GLN A 254 5.29 -2.91 18.60
C GLN A 254 4.05 -2.83 19.48
N VAL A 255 3.77 -1.67 20.09
CA VAL A 255 2.55 -1.45 20.88
C VAL A 255 1.31 -1.62 20.01
N LEU A 256 1.27 -0.91 18.88
CA LEU A 256 0.16 -0.97 17.93
C LEU A 256 0.00 -2.36 17.31
N GLN A 257 1.10 -3.06 17.01
CA GLN A 257 1.08 -4.41 16.45
C GLN A 257 0.47 -5.43 17.43
N LYS A 258 0.62 -5.22 18.75
CA LYS A 258 -0.03 -6.04 19.78
C LYS A 258 -1.53 -5.76 19.90
N GLY A 259 -2.06 -4.79 19.15
CA GLY A 259 -3.46 -4.38 19.19
C GLY A 259 -3.78 -3.42 20.33
N SER A 260 -2.76 -2.80 20.94
CA SER A 260 -2.89 -1.82 22.01
C SER A 260 -2.81 -0.39 21.45
N PHE A 261 -3.56 0.53 22.07
CA PHE A 261 -3.39 1.96 21.84
C PHE A 261 -2.12 2.46 22.54
N LEU A 262 -1.62 3.62 22.10
CA LEU A 262 -0.48 4.28 22.71
C LEU A 262 -0.90 4.94 24.03
N GLU A 263 -0.12 4.70 25.07
CA GLU A 263 -0.25 5.35 26.37
C GLU A 263 0.71 6.56 26.48
N GLU A 264 0.61 7.31 27.58
CA GLU A 264 1.46 8.49 27.79
C GLU A 264 2.95 8.14 27.87
N ASP A 265 3.27 7.01 28.50
CA ASP A 265 4.65 6.53 28.63
C ASP A 265 5.26 6.14 27.28
N ASP A 266 4.46 5.57 26.36
CA ASP A 266 4.92 5.20 25.01
C ASP A 266 5.37 6.42 24.19
N VAL A 267 4.73 7.57 24.41
CA VAL A 267 4.95 8.78 23.59
C VAL A 267 5.85 9.83 24.25
N ARG A 268 6.20 9.68 25.54
CA ARG A 268 6.95 10.69 26.33
C ARG A 268 8.30 11.08 25.71
N GLY A 269 8.95 10.18 24.97
CA GLY A 269 10.23 10.43 24.30
C GLY A 269 10.14 10.85 22.83
N VAL A 270 8.94 10.85 22.24
CA VAL A 270 8.75 11.08 20.81
C VAL A 270 8.78 12.58 20.53
N LYS A 271 9.82 13.04 19.85
CA LYS A 271 9.94 14.43 19.40
C LYS A 271 9.31 14.62 18.04
N PHE A 272 8.43 15.61 17.91
CA PHE A 272 7.85 16.03 16.64
C PHE A 272 7.76 17.56 16.57
N GLU A 273 7.74 18.07 15.36
CA GLU A 273 7.44 19.46 15.01
C GLU A 273 6.02 19.54 14.46
N GLU A 274 5.32 20.63 14.74
CA GLU A 274 3.98 20.84 14.19
C GLU A 274 4.09 21.51 12.81
N LYS A 275 3.42 20.96 11.81
CA LYS A 275 3.31 21.54 10.47
C LYS A 275 1.86 21.66 10.07
N ILE A 276 1.44 22.85 9.64
CA ILE A 276 0.08 23.10 9.17
C ILE A 276 0.11 23.12 7.64
N ILE A 277 -0.72 22.31 7.00
CA ILE A 277 -0.88 22.26 5.54
C ILE A 277 -2.36 22.41 5.22
N GLY A 278 -2.73 23.52 4.59
CA GLY A 278 -4.13 23.93 4.47
C GLY A 278 -4.75 24.11 5.86
N ASN A 279 -5.84 23.39 6.13
CA ASN A 279 -6.54 23.41 7.42
C ASN A 279 -6.21 22.22 8.32
N THR A 280 -5.19 21.43 7.95
CA THR A 280 -4.85 20.18 8.65
C THR A 280 -3.52 20.32 9.35
N LYS A 281 -3.51 19.94 10.64
CA LYS A 281 -2.30 19.90 11.48
C LYS A 281 -1.64 18.52 11.39
N TYR A 282 -0.34 18.53 11.14
CA TYR A 282 0.51 17.35 11.07
C TYR A 282 1.59 17.40 12.16
N LEU A 283 1.89 16.24 12.73
CA LEU A 283 3.01 16.02 13.64
C LEU A 283 4.13 15.37 12.83
N VAL A 284 5.21 16.12 12.62
CA VAL A 284 6.37 15.72 11.81
C VAL A 284 7.47 15.22 12.74
N PHE A 285 7.77 13.93 12.68
CA PHE A 285 8.67 13.28 13.63
C PHE A 285 10.14 13.63 13.38
N SER A 286 10.86 13.88 14.47
CA SER A 286 12.30 14.06 14.42
C SER A 286 12.99 12.72 14.19
N THR A 287 13.49 12.55 12.97
CA THR A 287 14.18 11.33 12.55
C THR A 287 15.67 11.31 12.90
N LYS A 288 16.18 12.34 13.59
CA LYS A 288 17.62 12.56 13.77
C LYS A 288 18.34 11.46 14.58
N ASN A 289 17.64 10.66 15.38
CA ASN A 289 18.29 9.75 16.36
C ASN A 289 17.78 8.29 16.42
N THR A 290 17.07 7.74 15.42
CA THR A 290 16.64 6.32 15.48
C THR A 290 17.58 5.37 14.71
N LYS A 291 17.83 4.16 15.23
CA LYS A 291 18.73 3.16 14.57
C LYS A 291 18.29 2.79 13.15
N ASN A 292 16.98 2.62 12.94
CA ASN A 292 16.41 2.37 11.60
C ASN A 292 16.47 3.61 10.70
N ASN A 293 16.46 4.82 11.29
CA ASN A 293 16.73 6.05 10.54
C ASN A 293 18.13 6.08 10.00
N TYR A 294 19.13 5.54 10.68
CA TYR A 294 20.50 5.63 10.17
C TYR A 294 20.61 4.97 8.79
N LEU A 295 20.03 3.78 8.60
CA LEU A 295 20.09 3.10 7.31
C LEU A 295 19.20 3.74 6.24
N ALA A 296 17.97 4.12 6.60
CA ALA A 296 17.08 4.85 5.70
C ALA A 296 17.70 6.20 5.29
N LYS A 297 18.24 6.96 6.24
CA LYS A 297 18.98 8.21 5.99
C LYS A 297 20.24 7.98 5.17
N CYS A 298 21.02 6.94 5.44
CA CYS A 298 22.18 6.63 4.61
C CYS A 298 21.78 6.35 3.17
N ILE A 299 20.69 5.62 2.92
CA ILE A 299 20.24 5.30 1.57
C ILE A 299 19.62 6.53 0.91
N LEU A 300 18.79 7.29 1.62
CA LEU A 300 18.14 8.49 1.11
C LEU A 300 19.14 9.63 0.87
N LYS A 301 20.04 9.90 1.82
CA LYS A 301 21.10 10.92 1.70
C LYS A 301 22.06 10.59 0.56
N ASN A 302 22.55 9.34 0.48
CA ASN A 302 23.56 8.97 -0.52
C ASN A 302 23.00 8.82 -1.94
N ILE A 303 21.70 8.53 -2.10
CA ILE A 303 21.12 8.33 -3.44
C ILE A 303 20.40 9.59 -3.96
N ILE A 304 19.74 10.35 -3.08
CA ILE A 304 18.83 11.43 -3.50
C ILE A 304 19.50 12.80 -3.43
N GLY A 305 20.61 12.94 -2.68
CA GLY A 305 21.30 14.21 -2.51
C GLY A 305 20.46 15.28 -1.78
N LYS A 306 19.32 14.88 -1.19
CA LYS A 306 18.51 15.72 -0.31
C LYS A 306 18.80 15.37 1.14
N GLU A 307 18.93 16.41 1.96
CA GLU A 307 19.55 16.27 3.28
C GLU A 307 18.58 15.76 4.35
N ASP A 308 17.27 16.01 4.22
CA ASP A 308 16.30 15.62 5.26
C ASP A 308 14.93 15.22 4.69
N LEU A 309 14.67 13.91 4.64
CA LEU A 309 13.30 13.40 4.60
C LEU A 309 12.70 13.43 6.01
N GLN A 310 11.56 14.11 6.13
CA GLN A 310 10.76 14.09 7.35
C GLN A 310 9.49 13.30 7.10
N PHE A 311 9.02 12.61 8.13
CA PHE A 311 7.81 11.82 8.09
C PHE A 311 6.86 12.34 9.15
N GLY A 312 5.57 12.33 8.85
CA GLY A 312 4.57 12.79 9.79
C GLY A 312 3.27 12.04 9.70
N ILE A 313 2.36 12.45 10.55
CA ILE A 313 1.01 11.94 10.62
C ILE A 313 0.09 13.08 11.03
N THR A 314 -1.18 13.06 10.62
CA THR A 314 -2.12 14.07 11.13
C THR A 314 -2.27 13.99 12.64
N GLU A 315 -2.44 15.14 13.29
CA GLU A 315 -2.74 15.21 14.72
C GLU A 315 -3.99 14.39 15.06
N TYR A 316 -4.95 14.37 14.14
CA TYR A 316 -6.15 13.57 14.29
C TYR A 316 -5.84 12.07 14.42
N ILE A 317 -5.08 11.49 13.49
CA ILE A 317 -4.72 10.07 13.55
C ILE A 317 -3.89 9.81 14.81
N TRP A 318 -2.95 10.69 15.13
CA TRP A 318 -2.15 10.58 16.34
C TRP A 318 -3.03 10.49 17.60
N ASN A 319 -4.02 11.37 17.73
CA ASN A 319 -4.95 11.36 18.84
C ASN A 319 -5.85 10.12 18.83
N TYR A 320 -6.20 9.58 17.65
CA TYR A 320 -6.96 8.34 17.53
C TYR A 320 -6.16 7.12 18.00
N LEU A 321 -4.85 7.11 17.77
CA LEU A 321 -3.95 6.04 18.21
C LEU A 321 -3.57 6.14 19.69
N ASN A 322 -3.87 7.26 20.35
CA ASN A 322 -3.57 7.50 21.76
C ASN A 322 -4.81 7.27 22.64
N GLU A 323 -4.73 6.35 23.61
CA GLU A 323 -5.86 5.93 24.44
C GLU A 323 -6.53 7.10 25.17
N ASN A 324 -5.71 8.00 25.73
CA ASN A 324 -6.19 9.14 26.52
C ASN A 324 -6.91 10.19 25.66
N LYS A 325 -6.62 10.25 24.36
CA LYS A 325 -7.17 11.27 23.44
C LYS A 325 -8.30 10.74 22.55
N ARG A 326 -8.43 9.42 22.41
CA ARG A 326 -9.39 8.79 21.50
C ARG A 326 -10.86 9.03 21.87
N ARG A 327 -11.19 9.20 23.15
CA ARG A 327 -12.58 9.28 23.65
C ARG A 327 -13.41 10.41 23.03
N ASN A 328 -12.77 11.42 22.45
CA ASN A 328 -13.43 12.60 21.86
C ASN A 328 -13.46 12.60 20.32
N ILE A 329 -13.14 11.47 19.68
CA ILE A 329 -12.91 11.43 18.25
C ILE A 329 -14.09 10.82 17.50
N ASN A 330 -14.81 11.67 16.73
CA ASN A 330 -15.81 11.20 15.77
C ASN A 330 -15.13 10.76 14.46
N ARG A 331 -15.03 9.46 14.25
CA ARG A 331 -14.44 8.86 13.04
C ARG A 331 -15.07 9.36 11.73
N LYS A 332 -16.35 9.74 11.70
CA LYS A 332 -17.02 10.20 10.46
C LYS A 332 -16.59 11.61 10.03
N VAL A 333 -16.22 12.48 10.97
CA VAL A 333 -15.88 13.89 10.70
C VAL A 333 -14.43 14.05 10.23
N ALA A 334 -13.60 13.06 10.49
CA ALA A 334 -12.17 13.18 10.43
C ALA A 334 -11.51 12.95 9.08
N TYR A 335 -12.22 12.35 8.13
CA TYR A 335 -11.54 11.64 7.04
C TYR A 335 -12.00 12.05 5.67
N GLN A 336 -11.76 13.32 5.38
CA GLN A 336 -11.73 13.86 4.01
C GLN A 336 -10.33 14.28 3.60
N ILE A 337 -9.29 13.62 4.14
CA ILE A 337 -7.91 13.87 3.70
C ILE A 337 -7.80 13.35 2.28
N LYS A 338 -7.92 14.26 1.31
CA LYS A 338 -7.59 13.97 -0.08
C LYS A 338 -6.07 13.86 -0.16
N GLY A 339 -5.60 12.79 -0.80
CA GLY A 339 -4.19 12.67 -1.12
C GLY A 339 -3.71 13.91 -1.87
N TYR A 340 -2.53 14.41 -1.51
CA TYR A 340 -1.95 15.62 -2.06
C TYR A 340 -0.46 15.43 -2.27
N SER A 341 0.09 15.95 -3.35
CA SER A 341 1.53 15.96 -3.55
C SER A 341 1.95 17.20 -4.34
N ASP A 342 3.00 17.85 -3.86
CA ASP A 342 3.72 18.93 -4.53
C ASP A 342 5.22 18.57 -4.65
N ASP A 343 6.07 19.54 -4.99
CA ASP A 343 7.51 19.32 -5.20
C ASP A 343 8.28 18.89 -3.94
N ASN A 344 7.72 19.13 -2.74
CA ASN A 344 8.40 18.89 -1.46
C ASN A 344 7.55 18.10 -0.46
N THR A 345 6.31 17.75 -0.78
CA THR A 345 5.35 17.19 0.17
C THR A 345 4.51 16.11 -0.49
N ILE A 346 4.30 15.01 0.23
CA ILE A 346 3.34 13.95 -0.09
C ILE A 346 2.46 13.71 1.12
N ILE A 347 1.15 13.90 0.96
CA ILE A 347 0.11 13.53 1.92
C ILE A 347 -0.63 12.33 1.35
N PHE A 348 -0.60 11.21 2.07
CA PHE A 348 -1.38 10.04 1.72
C PHE A 348 -2.81 10.16 2.26
N PRO A 349 -3.80 9.57 1.58
CA PRO A 349 -5.19 9.56 2.03
C PRO A 349 -5.41 8.97 3.43
N ASP A 350 -4.47 8.16 3.94
CA ASP A 350 -4.54 7.63 5.29
C ASP A 350 -4.10 8.62 6.39
N GLY A 351 -3.71 9.84 6.00
CA GLY A 351 -3.24 10.88 6.91
C GLY A 351 -1.76 10.82 7.25
N THR A 352 -0.98 9.97 6.57
CA THR A 352 0.49 9.96 6.67
C THR A 352 1.12 10.99 5.73
N LEU A 353 2.31 11.48 6.09
CA LEU A 353 2.98 12.60 5.44
C LEU A 353 4.47 12.28 5.20
N VAL A 354 4.98 12.67 4.04
CA VAL A 354 6.41 12.74 3.73
C VAL A 354 6.73 14.16 3.28
N VAL A 355 7.78 14.75 3.87
CA VAL A 355 8.31 16.07 3.49
C VAL A 355 9.75 15.88 3.03
N VAL A 356 10.07 16.50 1.92
CA VAL A 356 11.35 16.44 1.23
C VAL A 356 11.97 17.83 1.30
N ASN A 357 12.89 18.05 2.25
CA ASN A 357 13.58 19.34 2.44
C ASN A 357 14.86 19.46 1.61
#